data_AF-A0A366L130-F1
#
_entry.id   AF-A0A366L130-F1
#
_cell.length_a   1.000
_cell.length_b   1.000
_cell.length_c   1.000
_cell.angle_alpha   90.00
_cell.angle_beta   90.00
_cell.angle_gamma   90.00
#
_symmetry.space_group_name_H-M   'P 1'
#
loop_
_entity.id
_entity.type
_entity.pdbx_description
1 polymer ?
#
loop_
_entity_poly.entity_id
_entity_poly.type
_entity_poly.pdbx_seq_one_letter_code
_entity_poly.pdbx_strand_id
1 'polypeptide(L)'
;MKPNHTPAQIIGSIHEFYNGGEPEEICAELAIDKPCFDTWIRDYGSIANELMELRDENETLRQMFTNLSLVNQSLRNSLDSLTRTDSKILELLIKKRGANNLSYP
;
A
#
# COMPACT_ATOMS: atom_id res chain seq x y z
N MET A 1 17.51 5.08 -37.91
CA MET A 1 17.46 5.50 -36.48
C MET A 1 17.47 4.22 -35.65
N LYS A 2 18.33 4.08 -34.65
CA LYS A 2 18.17 2.99 -33.67
C LYS A 2 16.89 3.31 -32.87
N PRO A 3 15.97 2.36 -32.64
CA PRO A 3 14.83 2.62 -31.77
C PRO A 3 15.36 2.91 -30.36
N ASN A 4 15.20 4.16 -29.92
CA ASN A 4 15.58 4.59 -28.57
C ASN A 4 14.54 4.04 -27.59
N HIS A 5 14.79 2.85 -27.08
CA HIS A 5 13.98 2.26 -26.03
C HIS A 5 14.23 3.03 -24.73
N THR A 6 13.15 3.41 -24.07
CA THR A 6 13.23 4.05 -22.76
C THR A 6 13.69 3.02 -21.73
N PRO A 7 14.36 3.45 -20.63
CA PRO A 7 14.70 2.55 -19.53
C PRO A 7 13.49 1.75 -19.01
N ALA A 8 12.30 2.37 -18.98
CA ALA A 8 11.08 1.69 -18.55
C ALA A 8 10.68 0.53 -19.47
N GLN A 9 10.84 0.69 -20.79
CA GLN A 9 10.56 -0.39 -21.76
C GLN A 9 11.57 -1.55 -21.61
N ILE A 10 12.85 -1.23 -21.39
CA ILE A 10 13.90 -2.23 -21.19
C ILE A 10 13.65 -3.03 -19.90
N ILE A 11 13.38 -2.34 -18.79
CA ILE A 11 13.11 -3.02 -17.52
C ILE A 11 11.80 -3.80 -17.58
N GLY A 12 10.76 -3.25 -18.22
CA GLY A 12 9.48 -3.91 -18.39
C GLY A 12 9.58 -5.22 -19.19
N SER A 13 10.38 -5.25 -20.25
CA SER A 13 10.56 -6.46 -21.06
C SER A 13 11.39 -7.52 -20.34
N ILE A 14 12.37 -7.13 -19.53
CA ILE A 14 13.09 -8.05 -18.66
C ILE A 14 12.16 -8.64 -17.59
N HIS A 15 11.27 -7.82 -17.00
CA HIS A 15 10.25 -8.30 -16.06
C HIS A 15 9.30 -9.32 -16.70
N GLU A 16 8.83 -9.04 -17.91
CA GLU A 16 7.97 -9.96 -18.65
C GLU A 16 8.67 -11.30 -18.88
N PHE A 17 9.92 -11.29 -19.30
CA PHE A 17 10.73 -12.50 -19.45
C PHE A 17 10.90 -13.26 -18.13
N TYR A 18 11.20 -12.58 -17.02
CA TYR A 18 11.30 -13.22 -15.70
C TYR A 18 9.98 -13.80 -15.19
N ASN A 19 8.84 -13.27 -15.64
CA ASN A 19 7.51 -13.80 -15.37
C ASN A 19 7.09 -14.93 -16.33
N GLY A 20 7.99 -15.39 -17.21
CA GLY A 20 7.76 -16.51 -18.12
C GLY A 20 7.32 -16.10 -19.53
N GLY A 21 7.47 -14.84 -19.91
CA GLY A 21 7.23 -14.40 -21.29
C GLY A 21 8.26 -14.98 -22.26
N GLU A 22 7.81 -15.30 -23.49
CA GLU A 22 8.65 -15.88 -24.52
C GLU A 22 9.60 -14.82 -25.12
N PRO A 23 10.93 -15.04 -25.11
CA PRO A 23 11.90 -14.05 -25.60
C PRO A 23 11.68 -13.61 -27.05
N GLU A 24 11.22 -14.52 -27.90
CA GLU A 24 10.97 -14.28 -29.32
C GLU A 24 9.80 -13.31 -29.52
N GLU A 25 8.75 -13.41 -28.71
CA GLU A 25 7.60 -12.51 -28.73
C GLU A 25 8.01 -11.12 -28.26
N ILE A 26 8.72 -11.04 -27.13
CA ILE A 26 9.24 -9.79 -26.57
C ILE A 26 10.15 -9.06 -27.57
N CYS A 27 11.04 -9.80 -28.24
CA CYS A 27 11.93 -9.23 -29.26
C CYS A 27 11.14 -8.71 -30.47
N ALA A 28 10.12 -9.47 -30.92
CA ALA A 28 9.27 -9.08 -32.04
C ALA A 28 8.45 -7.81 -31.73
N GLU A 29 7.85 -7.72 -30.55
CA GLU A 29 7.07 -6.56 -30.12
C GLU A 29 7.90 -5.28 -30.03
N LEU A 30 9.14 -5.40 -29.54
CA LEU A 30 10.07 -4.29 -29.39
C LEU A 30 10.86 -3.99 -30.67
N ALA A 31 10.67 -4.79 -31.73
CA ALA A 31 11.45 -4.71 -32.96
C ALA A 31 12.98 -4.71 -32.70
N ILE A 32 13.43 -5.57 -31.78
CA ILE A 32 14.83 -5.80 -31.45
C ILE A 32 15.24 -7.23 -31.82
N ASP A 33 16.54 -7.46 -31.94
CA ASP A 33 17.07 -8.80 -32.10
C ASP A 33 17.39 -9.45 -30.74
N LYS A 34 17.44 -10.78 -30.74
CA LYS A 34 17.76 -11.58 -29.56
C LYS A 34 19.09 -11.17 -28.89
N PRO A 35 20.19 -10.89 -29.63
CA PRO A 35 21.44 -10.42 -29.02
C PRO A 35 21.32 -9.07 -28.29
N CYS A 36 20.51 -8.14 -28.79
CA CYS A 36 20.21 -6.89 -28.08
C CYS A 36 19.48 -7.18 -26.77
N PHE A 37 18.48 -8.06 -26.80
CA PHE A 37 17.74 -8.42 -25.60
C PHE A 37 18.61 -9.15 -24.56
N ASP A 38 19.47 -10.08 -24.99
CA ASP A 38 20.41 -10.77 -24.11
C ASP A 38 21.41 -9.78 -23.47
N THR A 39 21.80 -8.73 -24.20
CA THR A 39 22.62 -7.64 -23.66
C THR A 39 21.87 -6.87 -22.56
N TRP A 40 20.58 -6.60 -22.74
CA TRP A 40 19.77 -5.94 -21.71
C TRP A 40 19.59 -6.81 -20.46
N ILE A 41 19.34 -8.11 -20.62
CA ILE A 41 19.25 -9.04 -19.48
C ILE A 41 20.57 -9.04 -18.71
N ARG A 42 21.71 -9.09 -19.41
CA ARG A 42 23.03 -9.07 -18.78
C ARG A 42 23.30 -7.75 -18.04
N ASP A 43 23.00 -6.62 -18.67
CA ASP A 43 23.41 -5.30 -18.17
C ASP A 43 22.41 -4.74 -17.15
N TYR A 44 21.13 -5.11 -17.24
CA TYR A 44 20.04 -4.56 -16.43
C TYR A 44 19.21 -5.61 -15.65
N GLY A 45 19.51 -6.90 -15.77
CA GLY A 45 18.74 -7.96 -15.11
C GLY A 45 18.71 -7.82 -13.58
N SER A 46 19.85 -7.52 -12.95
CA SER A 46 19.93 -7.35 -11.49
C SER A 46 19.08 -6.17 -11.02
N ILE A 47 19.18 -5.01 -11.67
CA ILE A 47 18.40 -3.84 -11.30
C ILE A 47 16.91 -4.03 -11.60
N ALA A 48 16.57 -4.76 -12.67
CA ALA A 48 15.20 -5.14 -12.94
C ALA A 48 14.64 -6.00 -11.79
N ASN A 49 15.37 -7.03 -11.35
CA ASN A 49 14.94 -7.87 -10.24
C ASN A 49 14.79 -7.07 -8.92
N GLU A 50 15.77 -6.24 -8.57
CA GLU A 50 15.70 -5.35 -7.39
C GLU A 50 14.48 -4.42 -7.44
N LEU A 51 14.17 -3.85 -8.60
CA LEU A 51 12.98 -3.00 -8.78
C LEU A 51 11.67 -3.79 -8.64
N MET A 52 11.65 -5.08 -9.01
CA MET A 52 10.48 -5.95 -8.80
C MET A 52 10.27 -6.21 -7.32
N GLU A 53 11.31 -6.64 -6.61
CA GLU A 53 11.28 -6.88 -5.16
C GLU A 53 10.87 -5.63 -4.38
N LEU A 54 11.41 -4.47 -4.72
CA LEU A 54 11.04 -3.19 -4.11
C LEU A 54 9.58 -2.82 -4.38
N ARG A 55 9.02 -3.16 -5.54
CA ARG A 55 7.60 -2.90 -5.85
C ARG A 55 6.70 -3.80 -5.01
N ASP A 56 7.05 -5.07 -4.86
CA ASP A 56 6.29 -6.04 -4.07
C ASP A 56 6.33 -5.72 -2.57
N GLU A 57 7.51 -5.35 -2.07
CA GLU A 57 7.65 -4.90 -0.68
C GLU A 57 6.87 -3.62 -0.43
N ASN A 58 6.92 -2.65 -1.36
CA ASN A 58 6.16 -1.41 -1.22
C ASN A 58 4.64 -1.64 -1.25
N GLU A 59 4.16 -2.58 -2.07
CA GLU A 59 2.75 -2.95 -2.05
C GLU A 59 2.34 -3.59 -0.72
N THR A 60 3.19 -4.47 -0.20
CA THR A 60 3.01 -5.07 1.13
C THR A 60 2.97 -3.99 2.22
N LEU A 61 3.88 -3.02 2.18
CA LEU A 61 3.93 -1.90 3.11
C LEU A 61 2.69 -1.01 3.02
N ARG A 62 2.19 -0.71 1.80
CA ARG A 62 0.94 0.04 1.61
C ARG A 62 -0.25 -0.66 2.22
N GLN A 63 -0.36 -1.97 2.05
CA GLN A 63 -1.43 -2.76 2.65
C GLN A 63 -1.34 -2.77 4.18
N MET A 64 -0.14 -2.98 4.73
CA MET A 64 0.09 -2.94 6.18
C MET A 64 -0.27 -1.56 6.76
N PHE A 65 0.17 -0.49 6.11
CA PHE A 65 -0.11 0.88 6.54
C PHE A 65 -1.61 1.18 6.54
N THR A 66 -2.32 0.75 5.50
CA THR A 66 -3.78 0.89 5.40
C THR A 66 -4.48 0.16 6.56
N ASN A 67 -4.11 -1.09 6.80
CA ASN A 67 -4.67 -1.89 7.90
C ASN A 67 -4.43 -1.25 9.27
N LEU A 68 -3.18 -0.82 9.54
CA LEU A 68 -2.83 -0.15 10.79
C LEU A 68 -3.60 1.17 10.97
N SER A 69 -3.76 1.94 9.90
CA SER A 69 -4.51 3.20 9.92
C SER A 69 -5.98 2.97 10.24
N LEU A 70 -6.61 1.95 9.64
CA LEU A 70 -7.99 1.57 9.93
C LEU A 70 -8.17 1.14 11.39
N VAL A 71 -7.27 0.30 11.91
CA VAL A 71 -7.29 -0.12 13.31
C VAL A 71 -7.13 1.09 14.24
N ASN A 72 -6.19 1.99 13.95
CA ASN A 72 -5.98 3.19 14.75
C ASN A 72 -7.23 4.07 14.80
N GLN A 73 -7.88 4.27 13.65
CA GLN A 73 -9.11 5.03 13.56
C GLN A 73 -10.25 4.38 14.36
N SER A 74 -10.42 3.07 14.26
CA SER A 74 -11.43 2.32 15.02
C SER A 74 -11.21 2.42 16.53
N LEU A 75 -9.96 2.32 16.98
CA LEU A 75 -9.60 2.46 18.39
C LEU A 75 -9.90 3.87 18.91
N ARG A 76 -9.53 4.92 18.15
CA ARG A 76 -9.86 6.31 18.51
C ARG A 76 -11.36 6.53 18.61
N ASN A 77 -12.13 6.05 17.64
CA ASN A 77 -13.59 6.15 17.66
C ASN A 77 -14.21 5.45 18.88
N SER A 78 -13.66 4.29 19.24
CA SER A 78 -14.10 3.54 20.43
C SER A 78 -13.80 4.33 21.71
N LEU A 79 -12.59 4.87 21.85
CA LEU A 79 -12.19 5.70 22.98
C LEU A 79 -13.07 6.95 23.12
N ASP A 80 -13.35 7.64 22.01
CA ASP A 80 -14.22 8.82 21.98
C ASP A 80 -15.65 8.47 22.42
N SER A 81 -16.16 7.31 22.00
CA SER A 81 -17.50 6.85 22.38
C SER A 81 -17.61 6.52 23.88
N LEU A 82 -16.57 5.91 24.46
CA LEU A 82 -16.48 5.64 25.90
C LEU A 82 -16.44 6.95 26.69
N THR A 83 -15.57 7.88 26.29
CA THR A 83 -15.41 9.18 26.95
C THR A 83 -16.73 9.98 26.97
N ARG A 84 -17.48 9.96 25.86
CA ARG A 84 -18.81 10.56 25.79
C ARG A 84 -19.82 9.87 26.72
N THR A 85 -19.76 8.55 26.81
CA THR A 85 -20.65 7.76 27.68
C THR A 85 -20.39 8.06 29.15
N ASP A 86 -19.12 8.10 29.56
CA ASP A 86 -18.71 8.43 30.93
C ASP A 86 -19.14 9.85 31.32
N SER A 87 -18.96 10.82 30.40
CA SER A 87 -19.42 12.20 30.60
C SER A 87 -20.93 12.27 30.83
N LYS A 88 -21.71 11.53 30.03
CA LYS A 88 -23.18 11.47 30.16
C LYS A 88 -23.62 10.82 31.47
N ILE A 89 -22.91 9.79 31.93
CA ILE A 89 -23.18 9.16 33.25
C ILE A 89 -22.93 10.17 34.36
N LEU A 90 -21.83 10.92 34.32
CA LEU A 90 -21.52 11.95 35.32
C LEU A 90 -22.61 13.04 35.37
N GLU A 91 -23.06 13.54 34.21
CA GLU A 91 -24.15 14.51 34.14
C GLU A 91 -25.44 13.99 34.80
N LEU A 92 -25.80 12.73 34.51
CA LEU A 92 -26.99 12.10 35.11
C LEU A 92 -26.87 11.95 36.62
N LEU A 93 -25.68 11.58 37.13
CA LEU A 93 -25.42 11.45 38.56
C LEU A 93 -25.51 12.81 39.27
N ILE A 94 -24.97 13.88 38.66
CA ILE A 94 -25.07 15.25 39.19
C ILE A 94 -26.54 15.69 39.24
N LYS A 95 -27.29 15.48 38.15
CA LYS A 95 -28.71 15.83 38.09
C LYS A 95 -29.54 15.09 39.15
N LYS A 96 -29.29 13.79 39.35
CA LYS A 96 -29.97 12.99 40.39
C LYS A 96 -29.66 13.50 41.80
N ARG A 97 -28.41 13.85 42.09
CA ARG A 97 -28.02 14.44 43.38
C ARG A 97 -28.71 15.79 43.61
N GLY A 98 -28.75 16.66 42.60
CA GLY A 98 -29.44 17.95 42.67
C GLY A 98 -30.95 17.80 42.91
N ALA A 99 -31.61 16.87 42.22
CA ALA A 99 -33.04 16.61 42.40
C ALA A 99 -33.38 16.08 43.80
N ASN A 100 -32.54 15.21 44.38
CA ASN A 100 -32.73 14.71 45.74
C ASN A 100 -32.59 15.80 46.81
N ASN A 101 -31.84 16.89 46.54
CA ASN A 101 -31.71 18.02 47.46
C ASN A 101 -32.92 18.98 47.45
N LEU A 102 -33.82 18.88 46.47
CA LEU A 102 -35.06 19.68 46.38
C LEU A 102 -36.31 18.97 46.92
N SER A 103 -36.16 17.74 47.44
CA SER A 103 -37.27 17.01 48.05
C SER A 103 -37.20 17.14 49.58
N TYR A 104 -37.77 18.22 50.10
CA TYR A 104 -38.24 18.29 51.49
C TYR A 104 -39.71 18.70 51.52
N PRO A 105 -40.54 18.10 52.42
CA PRO A 105 -41.92 18.55 52.65
C PRO A 105 -41.98 19.95 53.27
#